data_AF-W9BWM5-F1
#
_entry.id   AF-W9BWM5-F1
#
_cell.length_a   1.000
_cell.length_b   1.000
_cell.length_c   1.000
_cell.angle_alpha   90.00
_cell.angle_beta   90.00
_cell.angle_gamma   90.00
#
_symmetry.space_group_name_H-M   'P 1'
#
loop_
_entity.id
_entity.type
_entity.pdbx_description
1 polymer ?
#
loop_
_entity_poly.entity_id
_entity_poly.type
_entity_poly.pdbx_seq_one_letter_code
_entity_poly.pdbx_strand_id
1 'polypeptide(L)'
;MIRLATLSLPLLGLATAAAAAIPMLHEEQVARTEEARIITLPIAGIENRLWFDYRINVTEAQKELGSDLRRATDIEDRRDAWEEYAVELKHERVHYIEEMAERGYRMGNAIIVD
;
A
#
# COMPACT_ATOMS: atom_id res chain seq x y z
N MET A 1 36.05 -11.99 -64.56
CA MET A 1 35.17 -12.81 -63.68
C MET A 1 35.31 -12.27 -62.26
N ILE A 2 34.34 -11.51 -61.77
CA ILE A 2 34.36 -10.96 -60.40
C ILE A 2 33.50 -11.88 -59.54
N ARG A 3 34.10 -12.52 -58.52
CA ARG A 3 33.36 -13.29 -57.52
C ARG A 3 33.00 -12.35 -56.36
N LEU A 4 31.72 -12.06 -56.18
CA LEU A 4 31.23 -11.44 -54.94
C LEU A 4 31.18 -12.52 -53.86
N ALA A 5 31.96 -12.34 -52.79
CA ALA A 5 31.81 -13.10 -51.57
C ALA A 5 30.78 -12.39 -50.67
N THR A 6 29.62 -13.00 -50.49
CA THR A 6 28.60 -12.54 -49.55
C THR A 6 28.99 -12.96 -48.13
N LEU A 7 29.29 -11.98 -47.27
CA LEU A 7 29.41 -12.18 -45.82
C LEU A 7 28.01 -12.09 -45.19
N SER A 8 27.55 -13.19 -44.61
CA SER A 8 26.33 -13.23 -43.80
C SER A 8 26.68 -12.88 -42.35
N LEU A 9 26.31 -11.69 -41.87
CA LEU A 9 26.34 -11.36 -40.44
C LEU A 9 25.06 -11.92 -39.78
N PRO A 10 25.15 -12.77 -38.73
CA PRO A 10 23.98 -13.14 -37.96
C PRO A 10 23.57 -11.96 -37.07
N LEU A 11 22.38 -11.42 -37.33
CA LEU A 11 21.77 -10.38 -36.50
C LEU A 11 21.29 -11.03 -35.20
N LEU A 12 22.01 -10.84 -34.09
CA LEU A 12 21.54 -11.20 -32.76
C LEU A 12 20.38 -10.26 -32.40
N GLY A 13 19.15 -10.79 -32.45
CA GLY A 13 17.97 -10.08 -31.96
C GLY A 13 18.01 -9.95 -30.44
N LEU A 14 18.31 -8.76 -29.94
CA LEU A 14 18.02 -8.38 -28.55
C LEU A 14 16.50 -8.22 -28.41
N ALA A 15 15.84 -9.25 -27.90
CA ALA A 15 14.46 -9.16 -27.45
C ALA A 15 14.44 -8.36 -26.14
N THR A 16 14.34 -7.03 -26.22
CA THR A 16 14.02 -6.18 -25.07
C THR A 16 12.55 -6.38 -24.73
N ALA A 17 12.26 -7.26 -23.77
CA ALA A 17 10.92 -7.37 -23.21
C ALA A 17 10.65 -6.11 -22.37
N ALA A 18 9.94 -5.14 -22.97
CA ALA A 18 9.38 -4.02 -22.21
C ALA A 18 8.24 -4.56 -21.34
N ALA A 19 8.49 -4.73 -20.05
CA ALA A 19 7.43 -4.99 -19.09
C ALA A 19 6.54 -3.73 -19.02
N ALA A 20 5.34 -3.81 -19.59
CA ALA A 20 4.34 -2.76 -19.38
C ALA A 20 3.94 -2.79 -17.90
N ALA A 21 4.25 -1.73 -17.16
CA ALA A 21 3.72 -1.55 -15.82
C ALA A 21 2.20 -1.42 -15.93
N ILE A 22 1.45 -2.35 -15.33
CA ILE A 22 0.01 -2.19 -15.17
C ILE A 22 -0.17 -0.96 -14.25
N PRO A 23 -0.90 0.08 -14.67
CA PRO A 23 -1.12 1.23 -13.81
C PRO A 23 -1.82 0.78 -12.52
N MET A 24 -1.27 1.21 -11.39
CA MET A 24 -1.87 0.99 -10.07
C MET A 24 -3.27 1.64 -10.02
N LEU A 25 -4.23 0.97 -9.36
CA LEU A 25 -5.57 1.53 -9.17
C LEU A 25 -5.50 2.79 -8.30
N HIS A 26 -6.43 3.72 -8.51
CA HIS A 26 -6.50 4.93 -7.69
C HIS A 26 -6.74 4.59 -6.22
N GLU A 27 -7.66 3.65 -5.97
CA GLU A 27 -8.03 3.14 -4.65
C GLU A 27 -6.83 2.47 -3.98
N GLU A 28 -6.01 1.71 -4.73
CA GLU A 28 -4.75 1.18 -4.22
C GLU A 28 -3.79 2.30 -3.82
N GLN A 29 -3.64 3.35 -4.64
CA GLN A 29 -2.80 4.50 -4.28
C GLN A 29 -3.26 5.20 -2.99
N VAL A 30 -4.57 5.37 -2.82
CA VAL A 30 -5.17 5.95 -1.61
C VAL A 30 -4.90 5.05 -0.42
N ALA A 31 -5.16 3.75 -0.53
CA ALA A 31 -4.86 2.76 0.50
C ALA A 31 -3.38 2.80 0.95
N ARG A 32 -2.43 2.86 0.01
CA ARG A 32 -0.99 2.97 0.32
C ARG A 32 -0.67 4.27 1.06
N THR A 33 -1.37 5.35 0.73
CA THR A 33 -1.22 6.64 1.43
C THR A 33 -1.74 6.54 2.87
N GLU A 34 -2.83 5.82 3.11
CA GLU A 34 -3.35 5.56 4.45
C GLU A 34 -2.47 4.57 5.24
N GLU A 35 -1.92 3.56 4.58
CA GLU A 35 -0.96 2.60 5.15
C GLU A 35 0.33 3.30 5.62
N ALA A 36 0.82 4.27 4.85
CA ALA A 36 1.96 5.10 5.25
C ALA A 36 1.70 5.97 6.50
N ARG A 37 0.43 6.11 6.91
CA ARG A 37 0.02 6.84 8.12
C ARG A 37 -0.26 5.92 9.31
N ILE A 38 -0.01 4.61 9.19
CA ILE A 38 -0.11 3.69 10.31
C ILE A 38 0.80 4.19 11.44
N ILE A 39 0.22 4.32 12.64
CA ILE A 39 0.94 4.76 13.82
C ILE A 39 1.78 3.58 14.31
N THR A 40 3.11 3.72 14.24
CA THR A 40 4.05 2.63 14.57
C THR A 40 4.56 2.65 16.01
N LEU A 41 4.33 3.76 16.73
CA LEU A 41 4.66 3.92 18.14
C LEU A 41 3.44 4.40 18.91
N PRO A 42 3.21 3.92 20.14
CA PRO A 42 2.05 4.34 20.93
C PRO A 42 2.06 5.84 21.20
N ILE A 43 0.89 6.47 21.15
CA ILE A 43 0.73 7.89 21.48
C ILE A 43 1.21 8.13 22.92
N ALA A 44 2.08 9.13 23.10
CA ALA A 44 2.75 9.45 24.37
C ALA A 44 3.59 8.30 24.97
N GLY A 45 3.94 7.28 24.19
CA GLY A 45 4.69 6.12 24.69
C GLY A 45 3.84 5.14 25.51
N ILE A 46 2.50 5.27 25.49
CA ILE A 46 1.61 4.52 26.38
C ILE A 46 1.04 3.28 25.69
N GLU A 47 1.49 2.11 26.14
CA GLU A 47 0.96 0.81 25.69
C GLU A 47 -0.28 0.42 26.51
N ASN A 48 -1.42 1.02 26.20
CA ASN A 48 -2.71 0.69 26.80
C ASN A 48 -3.58 -0.18 25.88
N ARG A 49 -4.78 -0.56 26.35
CA ARG A 49 -5.73 -1.35 25.56
C ARG A 49 -6.02 -0.74 24.18
N LEU A 50 -6.20 0.59 24.10
CA LEU A 50 -6.49 1.28 22.84
C LEU A 50 -5.37 1.11 21.80
N TRP A 51 -4.10 1.15 22.25
CA TRP A 51 -2.96 0.88 21.38
C TRP A 51 -2.96 -0.54 20.82
N PHE A 52 -3.25 -1.53 21.67
CA PHE A 52 -3.31 -2.92 21.24
C PHE A 52 -4.51 -3.18 20.32
N ASP A 53 -5.69 -2.61 20.64
CA ASP A 53 -6.89 -2.70 19.81
C ASP A 53 -6.61 -2.12 18.41
N TYR A 54 -6.04 -0.91 18.33
CA TYR A 54 -5.64 -0.27 17.06
C TYR A 54 -4.72 -1.17 16.22
N ARG A 55 -3.69 -1.76 16.83
CA ARG A 55 -2.75 -2.65 16.12
C ARG A 55 -3.42 -3.93 15.62
N ILE A 56 -4.32 -4.50 16.41
CA ILE A 56 -5.09 -5.67 16.03
C ILE A 56 -5.94 -5.33 14.81
N ASN A 57 -6.71 -4.24 14.86
CA ASN A 57 -7.60 -3.83 13.78
C ASN A 57 -6.83 -3.53 12.48
N VAL A 58 -5.67 -2.86 12.56
CA VAL A 58 -4.77 -2.68 11.39
C VAL A 58 -4.32 -4.03 10.81
N THR A 59 -3.95 -4.98 11.67
CA THR A 59 -3.52 -6.32 11.22
C THR A 59 -4.68 -7.11 10.61
N GLU A 60 -5.90 -6.95 11.13
CA GLU A 60 -7.11 -7.57 10.60
C GLU A 60 -7.46 -6.99 9.22
N ALA A 61 -7.50 -5.67 9.07
CA ALA A 61 -7.73 -5.00 7.80
C ALA A 61 -6.71 -5.45 6.72
N GLN A 62 -5.43 -5.59 7.09
CA GLN A 62 -4.39 -6.12 6.18
C GLN A 62 -4.65 -7.56 5.74
N LYS A 63 -5.13 -8.41 6.66
CA LYS A 63 -5.47 -9.80 6.36
C LYS A 63 -6.71 -9.91 5.49
N GLU A 64 -7.71 -9.08 5.74
CA GLU A 64 -8.96 -9.00 4.99
C GLU A 64 -8.70 -8.55 3.55
N LEU A 65 -7.99 -7.44 3.34
CA LEU A 65 -7.55 -7.01 2.01
C LEU A 65 -6.87 -8.16 1.24
N GLY A 66 -5.93 -8.87 1.87
CA GLY A 66 -5.26 -10.00 1.23
C GLY A 66 -6.23 -11.14 0.88
N SER A 67 -7.26 -11.35 1.69
CA SER A 67 -8.37 -12.28 1.46
C SER A 67 -9.22 -11.86 0.27
N ASP A 68 -9.60 -10.60 0.21
CA ASP A 68 -10.55 -10.07 -0.77
C ASP A 68 -9.91 -9.94 -2.13
N LEU A 69 -8.65 -9.49 -2.19
CA LEU A 69 -7.87 -9.51 -3.43
C LEU A 69 -7.66 -10.93 -3.99
N ARG A 70 -7.61 -11.97 -3.14
CA ARG A 70 -7.55 -13.37 -3.60
C ARG A 70 -8.89 -13.88 -4.13
N ARG A 71 -10.00 -13.31 -3.67
CA ARG A 71 -11.37 -13.68 -4.09
C ARG A 71 -11.89 -12.82 -5.24
N ALA A 72 -11.31 -11.65 -5.47
CA ALA A 72 -11.70 -10.73 -6.52
C ALA A 72 -11.66 -11.39 -7.90
N THR A 73 -12.75 -11.23 -8.63
CA THR A 73 -12.97 -11.84 -9.95
C THR A 73 -12.85 -10.83 -11.08
N ASP A 74 -13.07 -9.54 -10.80
CA ASP A 74 -12.91 -8.47 -11.76
C ASP A 74 -12.20 -7.23 -11.18
N ILE A 75 -12.17 -6.15 -11.96
CA ILE A 75 -11.51 -4.91 -11.57
C ILE A 75 -12.29 -4.13 -10.51
N GLU A 76 -13.63 -4.22 -10.51
CA GLU A 76 -14.46 -3.51 -9.53
C GLU A 76 -14.29 -4.17 -8.16
N ASP A 77 -14.28 -5.51 -8.09
CA ASP A 77 -13.97 -6.24 -6.84
C ASP A 77 -12.62 -5.78 -6.23
N ARG A 78 -11.62 -5.52 -7.07
CA ARG A 78 -10.31 -5.04 -6.62
C ARG A 78 -10.36 -3.59 -6.14
N ARG A 79 -11.14 -2.73 -6.81
CA ARG A 79 -11.31 -1.32 -6.42
C ARG A 79 -12.02 -1.24 -5.07
N ASP A 80 -13.11 -1.98 -4.91
CA ASP A 80 -13.88 -2.05 -3.66
C ASP A 80 -13.00 -2.54 -2.50
N ALA A 81 -12.26 -3.64 -2.67
CA ALA A 81 -11.37 -4.15 -1.63
C ALA A 81 -10.28 -3.13 -1.21
N TRP A 82 -9.72 -2.39 -2.17
CA TRP A 82 -8.75 -1.33 -1.86
C TRP A 82 -9.39 -0.10 -1.19
N GLU A 83 -10.59 0.29 -1.62
CA GLU A 83 -11.34 1.40 -1.03
C GLU A 83 -11.72 1.10 0.42
N GLU A 84 -12.30 -0.07 0.68
CA GLU A 84 -12.67 -0.53 2.02
C GLU A 84 -11.45 -0.55 2.95
N TYR A 85 -10.33 -1.12 2.50
CA TYR A 85 -9.10 -1.11 3.28
C TYR A 85 -8.60 0.30 3.61
N ALA A 86 -8.67 1.24 2.66
CA ALA A 86 -8.27 2.63 2.90
C ALA A 86 -9.18 3.32 3.94
N VAL A 87 -10.49 3.10 3.83
CA VAL A 87 -11.49 3.64 4.77
C VAL A 87 -11.24 3.09 6.18
N GLU A 88 -10.99 1.79 6.30
CA GLU A 88 -10.77 1.12 7.58
C GLU A 88 -9.50 1.61 8.27
N LEU A 89 -8.38 1.68 7.55
CA LEU A 89 -7.13 2.22 8.09
C LEU A 89 -7.30 3.66 8.61
N LYS A 90 -8.06 4.48 7.90
CA LYS A 90 -8.35 5.85 8.33
C LYS A 90 -9.26 5.85 9.55
N HIS A 91 -10.32 5.06 9.56
CA HIS A 91 -11.26 4.95 10.66
C HIS A 91 -10.53 4.59 11.95
N GLU A 92 -9.78 3.49 11.93
CA GLU A 92 -9.06 2.97 13.08
C GLU A 92 -8.01 3.94 13.62
N ARG A 93 -7.29 4.61 12.72
CA ARG A 93 -6.32 5.64 13.11
C ARG A 93 -7.00 6.83 13.78
N VAL A 94 -8.07 7.35 13.20
CA VAL A 94 -8.80 8.50 13.75
C VAL A 94 -9.40 8.14 15.10
N HIS A 95 -10.05 6.98 15.21
CA HIS A 95 -10.64 6.49 16.45
C HIS A 95 -9.59 6.35 17.56
N TYR A 96 -8.42 5.74 17.28
CA TYR A 96 -7.34 5.66 18.25
C TYR A 96 -6.83 7.05 18.71
N ILE A 97 -6.67 7.99 17.78
CA ILE A 97 -6.26 9.37 18.08
C ILE A 97 -7.29 10.07 18.96
N GLU A 98 -8.59 9.94 18.64
CA GLU A 98 -9.69 10.58 19.37
C GLU A 98 -9.81 10.02 20.79
N GLU A 99 -9.81 8.70 20.95
CA GLU A 99 -9.88 8.06 22.27
C GLU A 99 -8.67 8.41 23.16
N MET A 100 -7.48 8.52 22.58
CA MET A 100 -6.28 8.98 23.31
C MET A 100 -6.38 10.47 23.67
N ALA A 101 -6.89 11.28 22.76
CA ALA A 101 -7.12 12.71 22.97
C ALA A 101 -8.11 12.99 24.10
N GLU A 102 -9.22 12.24 24.18
CA GLU A 102 -10.21 12.33 25.26
C GLU A 102 -9.59 12.02 26.64
N ARG A 103 -8.55 11.19 26.67
CA ARG A 103 -7.79 10.84 27.87
C ARG A 103 -6.62 11.78 28.17
N GLY A 104 -6.47 12.86 27.40
CA GLY A 104 -5.47 13.90 27.61
C GLY A 104 -4.15 13.68 26.87
N TYR A 105 -4.04 12.66 26.02
CA TYR A 105 -2.83 12.36 25.26
C TYR A 105 -3.00 12.81 23.81
N ARG A 106 -2.14 13.72 23.33
CA ARG A 106 -2.19 14.21 21.94
C ARG A 106 -1.15 13.49 21.07
N MET A 107 -1.53 13.18 19.84
CA MET A 107 -0.56 12.76 18.82
C MET A 107 0.37 13.94 18.51
N GLY A 108 1.68 13.75 18.71
CA GLY A 108 2.68 14.74 18.34
C GLY A 108 2.87 14.78 16.82
N ASN A 109 3.02 15.99 16.26
CA ASN A 109 3.47 16.16 14.88
C ASN A 109 4.96 16.50 14.92
N ALA A 110 5.80 15.62 14.38
CA ALA A 110 7.21 15.94 14.14
C ALA A 110 7.36 16.34 12.67
N ILE A 111 7.67 17.61 12.41
CA ILE A 111 8.14 18.05 11.09
C ILE A 111 9.65 17.98 11.14
N ILE A 112 10.25 17.03 10.42
CA ILE A 112 11.68 17.06 10.13
C ILE A 112 11.85 18.05 8.98
N VAL A 113 12.50 19.19 9.27
CA VAL A 113 12.98 20.13 8.26
C VAL A 113 14.45 19.81 8.01
N ASP A 114 14.77 19.46 6.78
CA ASP A 114 16.13 19.21 6.30
C ASP A 114 16.92 20.52 6.12
#